data_AF-A0A2U8VV21-F1
#
_entry.id   AF-A0A2U8VV21-F1
#
_cell.length_a   1.000
_cell.length_b   1.000
_cell.length_c   1.000
_cell.angle_alpha   90.00
_cell.angle_beta   90.00
_cell.angle_gamma   90.00
#
_symmetry.space_group_name_H-M   'P 1'
#
loop_
_entity.id
_entity.type
_entity.pdbx_description
1 polymer ?
#
loop_
_entity_poly.entity_id
_entity_poly.type
_entity_poly.pdbx_seq_one_letter_code
_entity_poly.pdbx_strand_id
1 'polypeptide(L)' 'MLDEAFKHVRYAVALRDCAQRSRIAAERELLMSLASVHERRGRALIGAVEARRRAPAGTRRLAR' A
#
# COMPACT_ATOMS: atom_id res chain seq x y z
N MET A 1 -0.42 8.32 7.61
CA MET A 1 -0.13 7.87 6.20
C MET A 1 0.78 6.65 6.18
N LEU A 2 1.94 6.69 6.86
CA LEU A 2 2.79 5.50 6.98
C LEU A 2 2.10 4.35 7.74
N ASP A 3 1.39 4.65 8.83
CA ASP A 3 0.62 3.62 9.56
C ASP A 3 -0.42 2.94 8.66
N GLU A 4 -1.07 3.72 7.79
CA GLU A 4 -2.05 3.19 6.85
C GLU A 4 -1.38 2.36 5.75
N ALA A 5 -0.20 2.76 5.28
CA ALA A 5 0.60 1.95 4.37
C ALA A 5 0.99 0.60 5.01
N PHE A 6 1.38 0.61 6.29
CA PHE A 6 1.70 -0.62 7.03
C PHE A 6 0.49 -1.52 7.20
N LYS A 7 -0.71 -0.97 7.45
CA LYS A 7 -1.96 -1.78 7.47
C LYS A 7 -2.16 -2.51 6.14
N HIS A 8 -2.00 -1.80 5.02
CA HIS A 8 -2.10 -2.43 3.70
C HIS A 8 -1.09 -3.56 3.50
N VAL A 9 0.17 -3.38 3.91
CA VAL A 9 1.18 -4.45 3.85
C VAL A 9 0.76 -5.65 4.71
N ARG A 10 0.31 -5.43 5.94
CA ARG A 10 -0.15 -6.50 6.83
C ARG A 10 -1.34 -7.27 6.25
N TYR A 11 -2.31 -6.59 5.64
CA TYR A 11 -3.41 -7.24 4.95
C TYR A 11 -2.95 -8.06 3.75
N ALA A 12 -2.03 -7.55 2.94
CA ALA A 12 -1.49 -8.31 1.80
C ALA A 12 -0.79 -9.60 2.25
N VAL A 13 -0.01 -9.55 3.34
CA VAL A 13 0.63 -10.74 3.94
C VAL A 13 -0.41 -11.74 4.42
N ALA A 14 -1.37 -11.30 5.23
CA ALA A 14 -2.41 -12.19 5.76
C ALA A 14 -3.23 -12.88 4.65
N LEU A 15 -3.54 -12.15 3.57
CA LEU A 15 -4.27 -12.70 2.42
C LEU A 15 -3.46 -13.75 1.66
N ARG A 16 -2.15 -13.55 1.51
CA ARG A 16 -1.25 -14.55 0.90
C ARG A 16 -1.16 -15.81 1.74
N ASP A 17 -1.07 -15.67 3.06
CA ASP A 17 -1.06 -16.82 3.98
C ASP A 17 -2.37 -17.60 3.90
N CYS A 18 -3.51 -16.92 3.81
CA CYS A 18 -4.81 -17.56 3.57
C CYS A 18 -4.85 -18.26 2.20
N ALA A 19 -4.35 -17.62 1.14
CA ALA A 19 -4.31 -18.21 -0.20
C ALA A 19 -3.47 -19.49 -0.23
N GLN A 20 -2.32 -19.51 0.44
CA GLN A 20 -1.47 -20.70 0.52
C GLN A 20 -2.16 -21.88 1.22
N ARG A 21 -3.06 -21.61 2.16
CA ARG A 21 -3.81 -22.63 2.91
C ARG A 21 -5.08 -23.09 2.20
N SER A 22 -5.60 -22.33 1.23
CA SER A 22 -6.83 -22.71 0.55
C SER A 22 -6.59 -23.82 -0.48
N ARG A 23 -7.44 -24.86 -0.40
CA ARG A 23 -7.47 -25.97 -1.37
C ARG A 23 -8.29 -25.62 -2.62
N ILE A 24 -9.11 -24.57 -2.57
CA ILE A 24 -10.02 -24.17 -3.65
C ILE A 24 -9.31 -23.17 -4.56
N ALA A 25 -9.19 -23.49 -5.85
CA ALA A 25 -8.46 -22.67 -6.82
C ALA A 25 -9.01 -21.24 -6.91
N ALA A 26 -10.34 -21.10 -7.02
CA ALA A 26 -11.00 -19.80 -7.09
C ALA A 26 -10.74 -18.93 -5.85
N GLU A 27 -10.72 -19.53 -4.65
CA GLU A 27 -10.40 -18.79 -3.41
C GLU A 27 -8.95 -18.30 -3.42
N ARG A 28 -8.00 -19.14 -3.85
CA ARG A 28 -6.60 -18.72 -3.97
C ARG A 28 -6.44 -17.52 -4.89
N GLU A 29 -7.07 -17.58 -6.06
CA GLU A 29 -7.04 -16.48 -7.04
C GLU A 29 -7.65 -15.19 -6.48
N LEU A 30 -8.80 -15.29 -5.81
CA LEU A 30 -9.45 -14.16 -5.17
C LEU A 30 -8.57 -13.53 -4.09
N LEU A 31 -8.03 -14.35 -3.19
CA LEU A 31 -7.17 -13.90 -2.09
C LEU A 31 -5.87 -13.24 -2.60
N MET A 32 -5.23 -13.83 -3.62
CA MET A 32 -4.05 -13.26 -4.26
C MET A 32 -4.36 -11.93 -4.96
N SER A 33 -5.52 -11.83 -5.64
CA SER A 33 -5.97 -10.60 -6.28
C SER A 33 -6.18 -9.48 -5.26
N LEU A 34 -6.83 -9.80 -4.14
CA LEU A 34 -7.03 -8.85 -3.05
C LEU A 34 -5.69 -8.43 -2.40
N ALA A 35 -4.76 -9.36 -2.19
CA ALA A 35 -3.42 -9.04 -1.70
C ALA A 35 -2.71 -8.02 -2.61
N SER A 36 -2.77 -8.22 -3.93
CA SER A 36 -2.20 -7.28 -4.92
C SER A 36 -2.81 -5.88 -4.86
N VAL A 37 -4.12 -5.77 -4.60
CA VAL A 37 -4.78 -4.47 -4.37
C VAL A 37 -4.19 -3.77 -3.14
N HIS A 38 -4.04 -4.49 -2.03
CA HIS A 38 -3.46 -3.93 -0.81
C HIS A 38 -2.00 -3.50 -1.02
N GLU A 39 -1.18 -4.30 -1.70
CA GLU A 39 0.19 -3.89 -2.01
C GLU A 39 0.28 -2.60 -2.82
N ARG A 40 -0.53 -2.47 -3.88
CA ARG A 40 -0.57 -1.25 -4.70
C ARG A 40 -0.95 -0.03 -3.88
N ARG A 41 -1.95 -0.16 -3.00
CA ARG A 41 -2.36 0.92 -2.08
C ARG A 41 -1.26 1.28 -1.09
N GLY A 42 -0.60 0.29 -0.50
CA GLY A 42 0.55 0.49 0.40
C GLY A 42 1.69 1.24 -0.29
N ARG A 43 2.10 0.81 -1.49
CA ARG A 43 3.13 1.49 -2.28
C ARG A 43 2.76 2.92 -2.63
N ALA A 44 1.51 3.17 -3.02
CA ALA A 44 1.03 4.52 -3.33
C ALA A 44 1.12 5.47 -2.11
N LEU A 45 0.77 4.98 -0.92
CA LEU A 45 0.88 5.77 0.31
C LEU A 45 2.33 6.07 0.69
N ILE A 46 3.24 5.11 0.52
CA ILE A 46 4.68 5.32 0.74
C ILE A 46 5.20 6.38 -0.23
N GLY A 47 4.91 6.24 -1.54
CA GLY A 47 5.32 7.20 -2.56
C GLY A 47 4.79 8.61 -2.29
N ALA A 48 3.55 8.74 -1.79
CA ALA A 48 2.98 10.04 -1.42
C ALA A 48 3.70 10.68 -0.21
N VAL A 49 4.16 9.88 0.77
CA VAL A 49 4.95 10.38 1.89
C VAL A 49 6.34 10.83 1.41
N GLU A 50 6.98 10.06 0.54
CA GLU A 50 8.28 10.43 -0.04
C GLU A 50 8.19 11.70 -0.89
N ALA A 51 7.16 11.84 -1.71
CA ALA A 51 6.92 13.04 -2.51
C ALA A 51 6.75 14.28 -1.63
N ARG A 52 6.02 14.16 -0.50
CA ARG A 52 5.87 15.26 0.48
C ARG A 52 7.20 15.61 1.16
N ARG A 53 8.06 14.64 1.44
CA ARG A 53 9.39 14.89 2.02
C ARG A 53 10.33 15.58 1.04
N ARG A 54 10.18 15.33 -0.26
CA ARG A 54 11.02 15.92 -1.33
C ARG A 54 10.51 17.26 -1.85
N ALA A 55 9.28 17.66 -1.51
CA ALA A 55 8.75 18.97 -1.90
C ALA A 55 9.61 20.09 -1.26
N PRO A 56 10.22 20.98 -2.05
CA PRO A 56 11.06 22.04 -1.51
C PRO A 56 10.22 22.99 -0.65
N ALA A 57 10.73 23.38 0.51
CA ALA A 57 10.10 24.32 1.44
C ALA A 57 9.99 25.78 0.90
N GLY A 58 10.14 25.99 -0.40
CA GLY A 58 10.57 27.25 -1.00
C GLY A 58 9.53 28.11 -1.69
N THR A 59 8.24 27.74 -1.78
CA THR A 59 7.27 28.52 -2.56
C THR A 59 6.42 29.51 -1.75
N ARG A 60 6.76 29.79 -0.49
CA ARG A 60 6.00 30.71 0.38
C ARG A 60 6.61 32.10 0.57
N ARG A 61 7.70 32.46 -0.13
CA ARG A 61 8.42 33.71 0.15
C ARG A 61 8.80 34.53 -1.09
N LEU A 62 7.89 34.67 -2.06
CA LEU A 62 8.00 35.69 -3.12
C LEU A 62 6.61 36.19 -3.51
N ALA A 63 5.92 36.81 -2.56
CA ALA A 63 4.74 37.63 -2.80
C ALA A 63 4.54 38.57 -1.60
N ARG A 64 5.50 39.48 -1.39
CA ARG A 64 5.31 40.70 -0.61
C ARG A 64 6.25 41.77 -1.13
#